data_AF-A0A259P1G2-F1
#
_entry.id   AF-A0A259P1G2-F1
#
_cell.length_a   1.000
_cell.length_b   1.000
_cell.length_c   1.000
_cell.angle_alpha   90.00
_cell.angle_beta   90.00
_cell.angle_gamma   90.00
#
_symmetry.space_group_name_H-M   'P 1'
#
loop_
_entity.id
_entity.type
_entity.pdbx_description
1 polymer ?
#
loop_
_entity_poly.entity_id
_entity_poly.type
_entity_poly.pdbx_seq_one_letter_code
_entity_poly.pdbx_strand_id
1 'polypeptide(L)'
;AVSRWQDFKIAIAGPAFGTAGALVAYWLWLETGQPALALFAAISLLLNLFNLLPMVPLDGGRIVQAAAYSRKGKAAKIGLLLVTGGLSCAAWYFGFYLLMLFGILGTFDLLSDANERDKALQPMTDTGILVTILAYCGLLAILLWLSVLMADSGIPGTNLPLIFISS
;
A
#
# COMPACT_ATOMS: atom_id res chain seq x y z
N ALA A 1 -4.31 22.47 14.56
CA ALA A 1 -4.57 21.03 14.78
C ALA A 1 -4.32 20.32 13.46
N VAL A 2 -3.56 19.22 13.48
CA VAL A 2 -3.41 18.37 12.28
C VAL A 2 -4.77 17.70 12.04
N SER A 3 -5.23 17.62 10.79
CA SER A 3 -6.48 16.95 10.42
C SER A 3 -6.19 15.61 9.77
N ARG A 4 -7.12 14.64 9.87
CA ARG A 4 -6.96 13.33 9.19
C ARG A 4 -6.79 13.45 7.68
N TRP A 5 -7.29 14.55 7.11
CA TRP A 5 -7.07 14.91 5.71
C TRP A 5 -5.61 15.21 5.38
N GLN A 6 -4.86 15.81 6.32
CA GLN A 6 -3.43 16.04 6.15
C GLN A 6 -2.65 14.72 6.24
N ASP A 7 -2.99 13.84 7.18
CA ASP A 7 -2.35 12.51 7.27
C ASP A 7 -2.58 11.68 6.02
N PHE A 8 -3.81 11.69 5.48
CA PHE A 8 -4.12 11.09 4.19
C PHE A 8 -3.25 11.65 3.06
N LYS A 9 -3.15 12.99 2.94
CA LYS A 9 -2.33 13.63 1.90
C LYS A 9 -0.86 13.25 2.00
N ILE A 10 -0.32 13.18 3.22
CA ILE A 10 1.07 12.80 3.45
C ILE A 10 1.28 11.33 3.07
N ALA A 11 0.38 10.45 3.50
CA ALA A 11 0.49 9.01 3.23
C ALA A 11 0.31 8.67 1.74
N ILE A 12 -0.58 9.37 1.01
CA ILE A 12 -0.80 9.09 -0.42
C ILE A 12 0.27 9.70 -1.33
N ALA A 13 0.96 10.76 -0.90
CA ALA A 13 1.94 11.46 -1.73
C ALA A 13 3.09 10.54 -2.18
N GLY A 14 3.59 9.68 -1.30
CA GLY A 14 4.66 8.73 -1.61
C GLY A 14 4.25 7.74 -2.70
N PRO A 15 3.22 6.89 -2.47
CA PRO A 15 2.72 5.96 -3.46
C PRO A 15 2.28 6.61 -4.77
N ALA A 16 1.67 7.80 -4.72
CA ALA A 16 1.25 8.51 -5.93
C ALA A 16 2.44 8.96 -6.79
N PHE A 17 3.45 9.59 -6.19
CA PHE A 17 4.64 10.02 -6.90
C PHE A 17 5.46 8.83 -7.41
N GLY A 18 5.59 7.79 -6.59
CA GLY A 18 6.23 6.54 -6.99
C GLY A 18 5.52 5.88 -8.17
N THR A 19 4.18 5.89 -8.19
CA THR A 19 3.39 5.30 -9.28
C THR A 19 3.57 6.09 -10.56
N ALA A 20 3.57 7.42 -10.50
CA ALA A 20 3.86 8.27 -11.64
C ALA A 20 5.28 8.02 -12.19
N GLY A 21 6.28 7.90 -11.30
CA GLY A 21 7.65 7.54 -11.68
C GLY A 21 7.74 6.17 -12.35
N ALA A 22 7.04 5.17 -11.80
CA ALA A 22 7.00 3.82 -12.38
C ALA A 22 6.39 3.82 -13.79
N LEU A 23 5.27 4.54 -13.99
CA LEU A 23 4.61 4.68 -15.29
C LEU A 23 5.53 5.35 -16.32
N VAL A 24 6.15 6.47 -15.95
CA VAL A 24 7.06 7.20 -16.84
C VAL A 24 8.28 6.34 -17.18
N ALA A 25 8.88 5.67 -16.21
CA ALA A 25 10.03 4.81 -16.46
C ALA A 25 9.67 3.60 -17.33
N TYR A 26 8.50 2.98 -17.12
CA TYR A 26 8.01 1.90 -17.97
C TYR A 26 7.78 2.37 -19.41
N TRP A 27 7.13 3.53 -19.59
CA TRP A 27 6.93 4.10 -20.92
C TRP A 27 8.25 4.42 -21.63
N LEU A 28 9.19 5.06 -20.94
CA LEU A 28 10.53 5.33 -21.49
C LEU A 28 11.29 4.05 -21.81
N TRP A 29 11.10 2.98 -21.03
CA TRP A 29 11.68 1.68 -21.33
C TRP A 29 11.13 1.09 -22.63
N LEU A 30 9.83 1.19 -22.90
CA LEU A 30 9.24 0.70 -24.15
C LEU A 30 9.86 1.37 -25.38
N GLU A 31 10.20 2.66 -25.28
CA GLU A 31 10.81 3.43 -26.37
C GLU A 31 12.32 3.19 -26.52
N THR A 32 13.04 3.09 -25.39
CA THR A 32 14.52 3.06 -25.39
C THR A 32 15.11 1.66 -25.26
N GLY A 33 14.34 0.69 -24.75
CA GLY A 33 14.80 -0.65 -24.40
C GLY A 33 15.82 -0.70 -23.25
N GLN A 34 16.08 0.41 -22.54
CA GLN A 34 17.15 0.46 -21.55
C GLN A 34 16.81 -0.34 -20.29
N PRO A 35 17.58 -1.38 -19.91
CA PRO A 35 17.22 -2.29 -18.81
C PRO A 35 17.15 -1.59 -17.45
N ALA A 36 17.90 -0.50 -17.25
CA ALA A 36 17.85 0.29 -16.03
C ALA A 36 16.45 0.91 -15.77
N LEU A 37 15.74 1.31 -16.83
CA LEU A 37 14.40 1.89 -16.73
C LEU A 37 13.35 0.83 -16.38
N ALA A 38 13.46 -0.37 -16.96
CA ALA A 38 12.62 -1.51 -16.59
C ALA A 38 12.81 -1.90 -15.12
N LEU A 39 14.07 -1.95 -14.66
CA LEU A 39 14.38 -2.26 -13.26
C LEU A 39 13.82 -1.19 -12.32
N PHE A 40 14.00 0.10 -12.66
CA PHE A 40 13.44 1.20 -11.89
C PHE A 40 11.91 1.10 -11.81
N ALA A 41 11.22 0.89 -12.94
CA ALA A 41 9.77 0.72 -12.97
C ALA A 41 9.32 -0.46 -12.10
N ALA A 42 10.02 -1.60 -12.15
CA ALA A 42 9.68 -2.81 -11.41
C ALA A 42 9.87 -2.62 -9.90
N ILE A 43 10.98 -2.02 -9.49
CA ILE A 43 11.26 -1.69 -8.08
C ILE A 43 10.25 -0.67 -7.57
N SER A 44 9.97 0.39 -8.32
CA SER A 44 8.97 1.39 -7.95
C SER A 44 7.58 0.77 -7.82
N LEU A 45 7.17 -0.07 -8.78
CA LEU A 45 5.90 -0.80 -8.71
C LEU A 45 5.81 -1.66 -7.44
N LEU A 46 6.83 -2.48 -7.18
CA LEU A 46 6.87 -3.35 -6.00
C LEU A 46 6.82 -2.54 -4.70
N LEU A 47 7.61 -1.47 -4.59
CA LEU A 47 7.66 -0.61 -3.40
C LEU A 47 6.30 0.06 -3.15
N ASN A 48 5.63 0.56 -4.19
CA ASN A 48 4.32 1.20 -4.02
C ASN A 48 3.22 0.20 -3.68
N LEU A 49 3.22 -0.99 -4.30
CA LEU A 49 2.29 -2.06 -3.95
C LEU A 49 2.49 -2.50 -2.50
N PHE A 50 3.74 -2.65 -2.06
CA PHE A 50 4.06 -2.97 -0.67
C PHE A 50 3.59 -1.86 0.27
N ASN A 51 3.87 -0.59 -0.04
CA ASN A 51 3.45 0.54 0.78
C ASN A 51 1.93 0.70 0.87
N LEU A 52 1.17 0.27 -0.15
CA LEU A 52 -0.29 0.30 -0.13
C LEU A 52 -0.93 -0.85 0.63
N LEU A 53 -0.17 -1.83 1.13
CA LEU A 53 -0.74 -2.89 1.94
C LEU A 53 -1.43 -2.32 3.20
N PRO A 54 -2.60 -2.86 3.60
CA PRO A 54 -3.38 -2.37 4.73
C PRO A 54 -2.78 -2.84 6.06
N MET A 55 -1.51 -2.52 6.30
CA MET A 55 -0.77 -2.82 7.53
C MET A 55 -0.02 -1.59 7.98
N VAL A 56 -0.14 -1.23 9.25
CA VAL A 56 0.73 -0.19 9.85
C VAL A 56 2.08 -0.84 10.15
N PRO A 57 3.24 -0.19 9.93
CA PRO A 57 3.51 1.24 9.67
C PRO A 57 3.41 1.70 8.20
N LEU A 58 2.94 0.86 7.28
CA LEU A 58 2.90 1.20 5.84
C LEU A 58 1.83 2.27 5.56
N ASP A 59 2.02 2.99 4.46
CA ASP A 59 1.14 4.10 4.07
C ASP A 59 -0.31 3.66 3.84
N GLY A 60 -0.52 2.47 3.28
CA GLY A 60 -1.85 1.87 3.09
C GLY A 60 -2.57 1.63 4.41
N GLY A 61 -1.86 1.19 5.44
CA GLY A 61 -2.38 1.10 6.80
C GLY A 61 -2.83 2.47 7.34
N ARG A 62 -2.01 3.51 7.14
CA ARG A 62 -2.32 4.89 7.56
C ARG A 62 -3.51 5.48 6.81
N ILE A 63 -3.62 5.24 5.50
CA ILE A 63 -4.75 5.67 4.66
C ILE A 63 -6.04 4.99 5.13
N VAL A 64 -5.99 3.68 5.35
CA VAL A 64 -7.14 2.91 5.85
C VAL A 64 -7.54 3.37 7.25
N GLN A 65 -6.60 3.64 8.15
CA GLN A 65 -6.90 4.22 9.47
C GLN A 65 -7.59 5.58 9.37
N ALA A 66 -7.07 6.49 8.53
CA ALA A 66 -7.65 7.82 8.35
C ALA A 66 -9.12 7.76 7.90
N ALA A 67 -9.44 6.86 6.96
CA ALA A 67 -10.80 6.64 6.49
C ALA A 67 -11.67 5.90 7.52
N ALA A 68 -11.17 4.78 8.05
CA ALA A 68 -11.94 3.85 8.88
C ALA A 68 -12.22 4.41 10.27
N TYR A 69 -11.29 5.16 10.87
CA TYR A 69 -11.50 5.79 12.18
C TYR A 69 -12.33 7.07 12.09
N SER A 70 -12.52 7.64 10.88
CA SER A 70 -13.38 8.81 10.68
C SER A 70 -14.84 8.55 11.07
N ARG A 71 -15.31 7.31 10.89
CA ARG A 71 -16.51 6.82 11.56
C ARG A 71 -16.11 6.29 12.93
N LYS A 72 -16.74 6.78 14.00
CA LYS A 72 -16.49 6.43 15.43
C LYS A 72 -16.85 4.97 15.78
N GLY A 73 -16.59 4.00 14.90
CA GLY A 73 -16.91 2.60 15.10
C GLY A 73 -15.69 1.82 15.54
N LYS A 74 -15.71 1.25 16.75
CA LYS A 74 -14.75 0.23 17.21
C LYS A 74 -14.59 -0.92 16.19
N ALA A 75 -15.60 -1.16 15.36
CA ALA A 75 -15.60 -2.12 14.26
C ALA A 75 -14.48 -1.87 13.22
N ALA A 76 -14.17 -0.61 12.90
CA ALA A 76 -13.09 -0.28 11.96
C ALA A 76 -11.71 -0.72 12.47
N LYS A 77 -11.44 -0.49 13.77
CA LYS A 77 -10.22 -0.91 14.45
C LYS A 77 -10.09 -2.42 14.49
N ILE A 78 -11.18 -3.13 14.81
CA ILE A 78 -11.22 -4.59 14.82
C ILE A 78 -10.98 -5.14 13.41
N GLY A 79 -11.63 -4.58 12.39
CA GLY A 79 -11.45 -4.98 11.00
C GLY A 79 -9.99 -4.84 10.55
N LEU A 80 -9.35 -3.71 10.84
CA LEU A 80 -7.96 -3.49 10.48
C LEU A 80 -6.99 -4.40 11.25
N LEU A 81 -7.26 -4.68 12.53
CA LEU A 81 -6.50 -5.66 13.32
C LEU A 81 -6.60 -7.07 12.71
N LEU A 82 -7.79 -7.49 12.29
CA LEU A 82 -8.00 -8.80 11.66
C LEU A 82 -7.27 -8.89 10.32
N VAL A 83 -7.34 -7.85 9.49
CA VAL A 83 -6.63 -7.80 8.20
C VAL A 83 -5.11 -7.83 8.41
N THR A 84 -4.58 -7.00 9.32
CA THR A 84 -3.13 -6.94 9.61
C THR A 84 -2.64 -8.27 10.19
N GLY A 85 -3.36 -8.83 11.18
CA GLY A 85 -3.03 -10.12 11.77
C GLY A 85 -3.11 -11.27 10.77
N GLY A 86 -4.17 -11.31 9.95
CA GLY A 86 -4.33 -12.31 8.89
C GLY A 86 -3.21 -12.26 7.85
N LEU A 87 -2.85 -11.06 7.39
CA LEU A 87 -1.71 -10.86 6.48
C LEU A 87 -0.38 -11.30 7.14
N SER A 88 -0.21 -11.06 8.44
CA SER A 88 0.98 -11.50 9.18
C SER A 88 1.08 -13.02 9.26
N CYS A 89 -0.03 -13.72 9.51
CA CYS A 89 -0.10 -15.18 9.52
C CYS A 89 0.18 -15.76 8.12
N ALA A 90 -0.40 -15.15 7.08
CA ALA A 90 -0.12 -15.54 5.71
C ALA A 90 1.37 -15.33 5.36
N ALA A 91 1.94 -14.19 5.75
CA ALA A 91 3.34 -13.88 5.55
C ALA A 91 4.27 -14.93 6.19
N TRP A 92 3.95 -15.40 7.40
CA TRP A 92 4.67 -16.51 8.03
C TRP A 92 4.59 -17.80 7.22
N TYR A 93 3.38 -18.18 6.77
CA TYR A 93 3.17 -19.40 5.99
C TYR A 93 3.97 -19.43 4.68
N PHE A 94 4.04 -18.29 3.98
CA PHE A 94 4.77 -18.16 2.71
C PHE A 94 6.25 -17.79 2.88
N GLY A 95 6.75 -17.63 4.12
CA GLY A 95 8.16 -17.28 4.39
C GLY A 95 8.53 -15.81 4.16
N PHE A 96 7.56 -14.91 4.03
CA PHE A 96 7.78 -13.47 3.92
C PHE A 96 8.03 -12.83 5.29
N TYR A 97 9.17 -13.14 5.92
CA TYR A 97 9.48 -12.71 7.29
C TYR A 97 9.51 -11.19 7.50
N LEU A 98 9.91 -10.40 6.50
CA LEU A 98 9.84 -8.93 6.57
C LEU A 98 8.39 -8.44 6.67
N LEU A 99 7.49 -9.03 5.89
CA LEU A 99 6.07 -8.69 5.89
C LEU A 99 5.42 -9.07 7.23
N MET A 100 5.81 -10.22 7.80
CA MET A 100 5.41 -10.64 9.14
C MET A 100 5.89 -9.64 10.21
N LEU A 101 7.14 -9.19 10.16
CA LEU A 101 7.69 -8.21 11.09
C LEU A 101 6.86 -6.92 11.09
N PHE A 102 6.59 -6.35 9.90
CA PHE A 102 5.76 -5.16 9.78
C PHE A 102 4.35 -5.40 10.30
N GLY A 103 3.77 -6.56 10.01
CA GLY A 103 2.45 -6.92 10.51
C GLY A 103 2.39 -7.03 12.04
N ILE A 104 3.40 -7.61 12.69
CA ILE A 104 3.51 -7.66 14.15
C ILE A 104 3.62 -6.25 14.74
N LEU A 105 4.52 -5.42 14.20
CA LEU A 105 4.67 -4.03 14.63
C LEU A 105 3.36 -3.25 14.47
N GLY A 106 2.65 -3.46 13.37
CA GLY A 106 1.33 -2.89 13.12
C GLY A 106 0.29 -3.32 14.14
N THR A 107 0.17 -4.62 14.40
CA THR A 107 -0.78 -5.10 15.41
C THR A 107 -0.48 -4.53 16.80
N PHE A 108 0.79 -4.41 17.17
CA PHE A 108 1.18 -3.79 18.44
C PHE A 108 0.81 -2.30 18.48
N ASP A 109 1.07 -1.56 17.40
CA ASP A 109 0.73 -0.13 17.30
C ASP A 109 -0.80 0.08 17.42
N LEU A 110 -1.61 -0.72 16.71
CA LEU A 110 -3.07 -0.66 16.80
C LEU A 110 -3.59 -1.04 18.20
N LEU A 111 -3.01 -2.05 18.85
CA LEU A 111 -3.45 -2.53 20.16
C LEU A 111 -3.01 -1.59 21.29
N SER A 112 -1.86 -0.94 21.19
CA SER A 112 -1.26 -0.16 22.28
C SER A 112 -2.04 1.09 22.69
N ASP A 113 -3.18 1.37 22.05
CA ASP A 113 -4.07 2.49 22.36
C ASP A 113 -3.28 3.80 22.59
N ALA A 114 -2.34 4.09 21.68
CA ALA A 114 -1.63 5.37 21.55
C ALA A 114 -2.63 6.47 21.08
N ASN A 115 -3.65 6.67 21.92
CA ASN A 115 -4.96 7.20 21.62
C ASN A 115 -5.15 8.57 22.28
N GLU A 116 -4.09 9.36 22.30
CA GLU A 116 -4.11 10.81 22.59
C GLU A 116 -3.97 11.61 21.28
N ARG A 117 -3.14 11.16 20.33
CA ARG A 117 -3.00 11.80 19.00
C ARG A 117 -4.22 11.54 18.12
N ASP A 118 -4.71 10.30 18.09
CA ASP A 118 -5.81 9.88 17.20
C ASP A 118 -7.20 10.42 17.60
N LYS A 119 -7.39 10.74 18.89
CA LYS A 119 -8.57 11.45 19.42
C LYS A 119 -8.52 12.96 19.18
N ALA A 120 -7.31 13.53 19.03
CA ALA A 120 -7.12 14.96 18.80
C ALA A 120 -7.27 15.35 17.32
N LEU A 121 -7.21 14.38 16.40
CA LEU A 121 -7.42 14.63 14.97
C LEU A 121 -8.91 14.80 14.68
N GLN A 122 -9.28 15.92 14.06
CA GLN A 122 -10.65 16.15 13.64
C GLN A 122 -11.08 15.07 12.63
N PRO A 123 -12.28 14.48 12.79
CA PRO A 123 -12.80 13.50 11.84
C PRO A 123 -12.98 14.16 10.46
N MET A 124 -12.74 13.38 9.41
CA MET A 124 -12.97 13.81 8.03
C MET A 124 -14.47 13.83 7.73
N THR A 125 -14.87 14.76 6.86
CA THR A 125 -16.20 14.81 6.26
C THR A 125 -16.46 13.56 5.41
N ASP A 126 -17.73 13.21 5.18
CA ASP A 126 -18.10 12.05 4.36
C ASP A 126 -17.52 12.13 2.94
N THR A 127 -17.47 13.33 2.35
CA THR A 127 -16.80 13.57 1.07
C THR A 127 -15.31 13.27 1.13
N GLY A 128 -14.64 13.64 2.24
CA GLY A 128 -13.22 13.32 2.43
C GLY A 128 -12.98 11.82 2.48
N ILE A 129 -13.82 11.06 3.19
CA ILE A 129 -13.73 9.60 3.27
C ILE A 129 -13.88 8.99 1.88
N LEU A 130 -14.86 9.45 1.10
CA LEU A 130 -15.08 8.97 -0.26
C LEU A 130 -13.86 9.23 -1.15
N VAL A 131 -13.29 10.45 -1.11
CA VAL A 131 -12.10 10.79 -1.89
C VAL A 131 -10.92 9.90 -1.49
N THR A 132 -10.72 9.63 -0.21
CA THR A 132 -9.65 8.74 0.25
C THR A 132 -9.81 7.31 -0.25
N ILE A 133 -11.01 6.75 -0.17
CA ILE A 133 -11.29 5.40 -0.67
C ILE A 133 -11.06 5.34 -2.19
N LEU A 134 -11.60 6.31 -2.94
CA LEU A 134 -11.45 6.37 -4.39
C LEU A 134 -9.98 6.51 -4.79
N ALA A 135 -9.21 7.36 -4.11
CA ALA A 135 -7.81 7.56 -4.43
C ALA A 135 -6.96 6.33 -4.10
N TYR A 136 -7.23 5.66 -2.97
CA TYR A 136 -6.58 4.41 -2.60
C TYR A 136 -6.86 3.30 -3.61
N CYS A 137 -8.14 3.05 -3.92
CA CYS A 137 -8.54 2.05 -4.90
C CYS A 137 -8.02 2.39 -6.31
N GLY A 138 -8.02 3.65 -6.70
CA GLY A 138 -7.51 4.12 -7.99
C GLY A 138 -6.01 3.87 -8.15
N LEU A 139 -5.20 4.23 -7.15
CA LEU A 139 -3.76 3.94 -7.17
C LEU A 139 -3.47 2.45 -7.21
N LEU A 140 -4.18 1.67 -6.40
CA LEU A 140 -4.03 0.22 -6.37
C LEU A 140 -4.40 -0.40 -7.72
N ALA A 141 -5.49 0.06 -8.36
CA ALA A 141 -5.89 -0.39 -9.69
C ALA A 141 -4.84 -0.04 -10.76
N ILE A 142 -4.27 1.17 -10.73
CA ILE A 142 -3.22 1.59 -11.66
C ILE A 142 -1.97 0.72 -11.50
N LEU A 143 -1.55 0.45 -10.26
CA LEU A 143 -0.37 -0.37 -10.01
C LEU A 143 -0.59 -1.83 -10.40
N LEU A 144 -1.77 -2.39 -10.14
CA LEU A 144 -2.10 -3.74 -10.59
C LEU A 144 -2.14 -3.83 -12.12
N TRP A 145 -2.73 -2.82 -12.78
CA TRP A 145 -2.73 -2.73 -14.24
C TRP A 145 -1.31 -2.64 -14.80
N LEU A 146 -0.47 -1.77 -14.24
CA LEU A 146 0.95 -1.67 -14.62
C LEU A 146 1.69 -2.98 -14.37
N SER A 147 1.39 -3.69 -13.28
CA SER A 147 2.00 -5.00 -12.97
C SER A 147 1.68 -6.03 -14.04
N VAL A 148 0.45 -6.05 -14.57
CA VAL A 148 0.05 -6.94 -15.67
C VAL A 148 0.77 -6.54 -16.96
N LEU A 149 0.80 -5.25 -17.29
CA LEU A 149 1.54 -4.76 -18.48
C LEU A 149 3.02 -5.14 -18.45
N MET A 150 3.67 -5.00 -17.29
CA MET A 150 5.07 -5.36 -17.10
C MET A 150 5.31 -6.88 -17.17
N ALA A 151 4.34 -7.68 -16.74
CA ALA A 151 4.40 -9.14 -16.85
C ALA A 151 4.32 -9.58 -18.32
N ASP A 152 3.42 -8.99 -19.10
CA ASP A 152 3.21 -9.34 -20.52
C ASP A 152 4.38 -8.90 -21.42
N SER A 153 5.14 -7.88 -21.02
CA SER A 153 6.24 -7.30 -21.80
C SER A 153 7.58 -8.02 -21.63
N GLY A 154 7.64 -9.12 -20.86
CA GLY A 154 8.78 -10.04 -20.88
C GLY A 154 10.06 -9.53 -20.21
N ILE A 155 9.95 -8.58 -19.29
CA ILE A 155 11.09 -8.04 -18.53
C ILE A 155 11.79 -9.17 -17.76
N PRO A 156 13.13 -9.34 -17.86
CA PRO A 156 13.85 -10.35 -17.07
C PRO A 156 13.61 -10.13 -15.57
N GLY A 157 12.82 -11.00 -14.95
CA GLY A 157 12.43 -10.91 -13.53
C GLY A 157 10.92 -10.99 -13.26
N THR A 158 10.05 -10.70 -14.24
CA THR A 158 8.59 -10.88 -14.09
C THR A 158 8.13 -12.34 -14.23
N ASN A 159 9.00 -13.21 -14.74
CA ASN A 159 8.76 -14.65 -14.87
C ASN A 159 8.96 -15.42 -13.55
N LEU A 160 9.42 -14.77 -12.48
CA LEU A 160 9.69 -15.42 -11.19
C LEU A 160 8.47 -16.21 -10.65
N PRO A 161 7.23 -15.67 -10.65
CA PRO A 161 6.07 -16.43 -10.20
C PRO A 161 5.75 -17.65 -11.08
N LEU A 162 5.99 -17.55 -12.40
CA LEU A 162 5.73 -18.65 -13.33
C LEU A 162 6.71 -19.82 -13.14
N ILE A 163 7.97 -19.53 -12.80
CA ILE A 163 8.99 -20.55 -12.50
C ILE A 163 8.62 -21.36 -11.25
N PHE A 164 8.01 -20.72 -10.23
CA PHE A 164 7.57 -21.42 -9.01
C PHE A 164 6.28 -22.24 -9.19
N ILE A 165 5.46 -21.94 -10.21
CA ILE A 165 4.23 -22.67 -10.50
C ILE A 165 4.47 -23.83 -11.49
N SER A 166 5.52 -23.74 -12.31
CA SER A 166 5.88 -24.79 -13.28
C SER A 166 6.87 -25.84 -12.74
N SER A 167 7.20 -25.81 -11.45
CA SER A 167 8.11 -26.76 -10.77
C SER A 167 7.33 -27.65 -9.82
#